data_AF-A0A1E7DNE0-F1
#
_entry.id   AF-A0A1E7DNE0-F1
#
_cell.length_a   1.000
_cell.length_b   1.000
_cell.length_c   1.000
_cell.angle_alpha   90.00
_cell.angle_beta   90.00
_cell.angle_gamma   90.00
#
_symmetry.space_group_name_H-M   'P 1'
#
loop_
_entity.id
_entity.type
_entity.pdbx_description
1 polymer ?
#
loop_
_entity_poly.entity_id
_entity_poly.type
_entity_poly.pdbx_seq_one_letter_code
_entity_poly.pdbx_strand_id
1 'polypeptide(L)'
;MKRITVRYMVFPDIEGGVSGFYEYDHDSHCVEPSISYKSGRCHTVGDGLDELALKAGFQTRKVFAADLGKKSWKNEYGKALSLAVGRKLERDGILMVINGDEALFQCPEGEFVPWPRRTGKNE
;
A
#
# COMPACT_ATOMS: atom_id res chain seq x y z
N MET A 1 15.51 -2.97 -14.89
CA MET A 1 14.43 -2.62 -13.96
C MET A 1 13.34 -3.68 -14.04
N LYS A 2 13.06 -4.37 -12.92
CA LYS A 2 12.04 -5.43 -12.86
C LYS A 2 10.65 -4.79 -12.83
N ARG A 3 9.68 -5.35 -13.55
CA ARG A 3 8.26 -4.98 -13.47
C ARG A 3 7.52 -6.01 -12.63
N ILE A 4 6.67 -5.55 -11.73
CA ILE A 4 5.95 -6.40 -10.79
C ILE A 4 4.47 -6.04 -10.85
N THR A 5 3.65 -7.05 -11.12
CA THR A 5 2.20 -6.90 -11.12
C THR A 5 1.68 -6.98 -9.69
N VAL A 6 0.86 -6.01 -9.30
CA VAL A 6 0.18 -5.98 -8.00
C VAL A 6 -1.26 -5.56 -8.17
N ARG A 7 -2.16 -6.16 -7.40
CA ARG A 7 -3.61 -5.86 -7.46
C ARG A 7 -4.21 -5.55 -6.11
N TYR A 8 -3.42 -5.69 -5.04
CA TYR A 8 -3.92 -5.46 -3.70
C TYR A 8 -2.80 -4.96 -2.80
N MET A 9 -3.18 -4.12 -1.84
CA MET A 9 -2.30 -3.63 -0.80
C MET A 9 -2.88 -3.96 0.58
N VAL A 10 -2.00 -4.26 1.52
CA VAL A 10 -2.33 -4.51 2.92
C VAL A 10 -1.62 -3.52 3.82
N PHE A 11 -2.22 -3.26 4.98
CA PHE A 11 -1.59 -2.48 6.04
C PHE A 11 -1.56 -3.27 7.35
N PRO A 12 -0.53 -4.10 7.59
CA PRO A 12 -0.36 -4.79 8.86
C PRO A 12 -0.24 -3.83 10.06
N ASP A 13 0.37 -2.66 9.86
CA ASP A 13 0.55 -1.65 10.90
C ASP A 13 0.73 -0.24 10.29
N ILE A 14 -0.36 0.52 10.16
CA ILE A 14 -0.35 1.87 9.58
C ILE A 14 0.50 2.84 10.40
N GLU A 15 0.49 2.72 11.72
CA GLU A 15 1.26 3.59 12.61
C GLU A 15 2.76 3.26 12.52
N GLY A 16 3.10 1.98 12.46
CA GLY A 16 4.46 1.51 12.18
C GLY A 16 4.91 1.70 10.74
N GLY A 17 4.07 2.23 9.85
CA GLY A 17 4.43 2.52 8.46
C GLY A 17 4.54 1.28 7.59
N VAL A 18 3.81 0.24 7.96
CA VAL A 18 3.94 -1.09 7.39
C VAL A 18 2.87 -1.30 6.35
N SER A 19 3.30 -1.55 5.12
CA SER A 19 2.41 -1.93 4.04
C SER A 19 3.02 -3.02 3.19
N GLY A 20 2.16 -3.82 2.56
CA GLY A 20 2.54 -4.88 1.64
C GLY A 20 1.73 -4.81 0.36
N PHE A 21 2.27 -5.38 -0.71
CA PHE A 21 1.59 -5.55 -1.98
C PHE A 21 1.52 -7.03 -2.33
N TYR A 22 0.38 -7.44 -2.86
CA TYR A 22 0.11 -8.80 -3.33
C TYR A 22 -0.21 -8.76 -4.83
N GLU A 23 0.08 -9.87 -5.52
CA GLU A 23 -0.29 -10.01 -6.91
C GLU A 23 -1.81 -10.08 -7.05
N TYR A 24 -2.48 -10.76 -6.12
CA TYR A 24 -3.92 -10.81 -5.98
C TYR A 24 -4.40 -10.52 -4.55
N ASP A 25 -5.65 -10.11 -4.44
CA ASP A 25 -6.31 -9.84 -3.17
C ASP A 25 -6.64 -11.10 -2.37
N HIS A 26 -6.21 -12.30 -2.72
CA HIS A 26 -6.40 -13.50 -1.92
C HIS A 26 -5.06 -14.17 -1.56
N ASP A 27 -3.96 -13.60 -2.03
CA ASP A 27 -2.64 -14.07 -1.67
C ASP A 27 -2.38 -13.86 -0.18
N SER A 28 -1.51 -14.73 0.33
CA SER A 28 -1.02 -14.72 1.70
C SER A 28 0.40 -14.17 1.84
N HIS A 29 1.06 -13.85 0.72
CA HIS A 29 2.46 -13.43 0.69
C HIS A 29 2.66 -12.18 -0.16
N CYS A 30 3.60 -11.35 0.27
CA CYS A 30 4.06 -10.20 -0.50
C CYS A 30 4.74 -10.66 -1.80
N VAL A 31 4.53 -9.89 -2.88
CA VAL A 31 5.37 -10.00 -4.08
C VAL A 31 6.82 -9.61 -3.76
N GLU A 32 7.76 -10.04 -4.60
CA GLU A 32 9.19 -9.74 -4.44
C GLU A 32 9.69 -8.71 -5.45
N PRO A 33 10.56 -7.76 -5.05
CA PRO A 33 11.30 -7.74 -3.80
C PRO A 33 10.49 -7.17 -2.63
N SER A 34 10.77 -7.68 -1.44
CA SER A 34 10.20 -7.24 -0.17
C SER A 34 11.24 -7.24 0.94
N ILE A 35 10.96 -6.51 2.01
CA ILE A 35 11.77 -6.45 3.25
C ILE A 35 11.16 -7.30 4.36
N SER A 36 12.02 -7.79 5.26
CA SER A 36 11.59 -8.49 6.46
C SER A 36 10.89 -7.55 7.44
N TYR A 37 9.78 -8.00 8.02
CA TYR A 37 9.04 -7.29 9.06
C TYR A 37 8.52 -8.26 10.11
N LYS A 38 8.90 -8.12 11.39
CA LYS A 38 8.46 -8.89 12.58
C LYS A 38 7.96 -10.34 12.35
N SER A 39 6.76 -10.50 11.78
CA SER A 39 6.07 -11.77 11.54
C SER A 39 5.91 -12.15 10.05
N GLY A 40 6.64 -11.54 9.12
CA GLY A 40 6.52 -11.80 7.68
C GLY A 40 7.38 -10.87 6.81
N ARG A 41 6.89 -10.58 5.60
CA ARG A 41 7.53 -9.71 4.62
C ARG A 41 6.58 -8.59 4.19
N CYS A 42 7.11 -7.40 3.96
CA CYS A 42 6.38 -6.18 3.60
C CYS A 42 7.22 -5.32 2.63
N HIS A 43 6.66 -4.23 2.12
CA HIS A 43 7.32 -3.35 1.15
C HIS A 43 7.70 -2.01 1.76
N THR A 44 7.00 -1.58 2.80
CA THR A 44 7.33 -0.37 3.57
C THR A 44 7.38 -0.68 5.06
N VAL A 45 8.24 0.03 5.79
CA VAL A 45 8.28 0.11 7.26
C VAL A 45 8.68 1.55 7.62
N GLY A 46 8.13 2.11 8.70
CA GLY A 46 8.45 3.46 9.16
C GLY A 46 8.06 4.53 8.14
N ASP A 47 9.01 5.35 7.73
CA ASP A 47 8.78 6.48 6.82
C ASP A 47 8.50 6.05 5.37
N GLY A 48 8.82 4.80 5.01
CA GLY A 48 8.57 4.28 3.66
C GLY A 48 7.10 4.31 3.24
N LEU A 49 6.17 4.26 4.20
CA LEU A 49 4.74 4.40 3.90
C LEU A 49 4.37 5.84 3.51
N ASP A 50 5.00 6.83 4.15
CA ASP A 50 4.78 8.24 3.83
C ASP A 50 5.42 8.58 2.47
N GLU A 51 6.60 8.02 2.17
CA GLU A 51 7.20 8.13 0.83
C GLU A 51 6.29 7.53 -0.25
N LEU A 52 5.71 6.34 0.00
CA LEU A 52 4.75 5.72 -0.91
C LEU A 52 3.51 6.60 -1.10
N ALA A 53 2.97 7.17 -0.03
CA ALA A 53 1.82 8.08 -0.10
C ALA A 53 2.11 9.29 -0.98
N LEU A 54 3.27 9.93 -0.81
CA LEU A 54 3.68 11.07 -1.63
C LEU A 54 3.87 10.69 -3.10
N LYS A 55 4.48 9.53 -3.39
CA LYS A 55 4.61 9.00 -4.78
C LYS A 55 3.24 8.72 -5.42
N ALA A 56 2.25 8.34 -4.63
CA ALA A 56 0.87 8.16 -5.04
C ALA A 56 0.09 9.49 -5.19
N GLY A 57 0.72 10.64 -4.93
CA GLY A 57 0.06 11.94 -4.96
C GLY A 57 -0.90 12.16 -3.78
N PHE A 58 -0.62 11.50 -2.66
CA PHE A 58 -1.41 11.58 -1.43
C PHE A 58 -0.59 12.21 -0.29
N GLN A 59 -1.25 12.52 0.82
CA GLN A 59 -0.61 13.13 1.99
C GLN A 59 -0.03 12.10 2.98
N THR A 60 0.93 12.54 3.79
CA THR A 60 1.55 11.70 4.83
C THR A 60 0.59 11.42 5.98
N ARG A 61 0.90 10.40 6.78
CA ARG A 61 0.12 10.03 7.97
C ARG A 61 -0.03 11.19 8.94
N LYS A 62 1.05 11.93 9.19
CA LYS A 62 1.06 13.06 10.13
C LYS A 62 0.10 14.17 9.70
N VAL A 63 0.11 14.53 8.41
CA VAL A 63 -0.78 15.57 7.86
C VAL A 63 -2.23 15.09 7.94
N PHE A 64 -2.51 13.87 7.47
CA PHE A 64 -3.85 13.32 7.51
C PHE A 64 -4.43 13.20 8.94
N ALA A 65 -3.60 12.79 9.91
CA ALA A 65 -4.01 12.69 11.31
C ALA A 65 -4.32 14.06 11.92
N ALA A 66 -3.59 15.11 11.53
CA ALA A 66 -3.85 16.48 11.97
C ALA A 66 -5.19 17.00 11.45
N ASP A 67 -5.55 16.69 10.19
CA ASP A 67 -6.80 17.13 9.57
C ASP A 67 -8.04 16.45 10.19
N LEU A 68 -7.94 15.19 10.59
CA LEU A 68 -9.09 14.37 11.01
C LEU A 68 -9.41 14.44 12.51
N GLY A 69 -8.50 14.93 13.35
CA GLY A 69 -8.74 15.26 14.76
C GLY A 69 -9.29 14.12 15.65
N LYS A 70 -9.29 12.85 15.21
CA LYS A 70 -10.00 11.74 15.87
C LYS A 70 -9.13 10.51 16.12
N LYS A 71 -9.51 9.74 17.15
CA LYS A 71 -8.90 8.45 17.57
C LYS A 71 -8.87 7.35 16.50
N SER A 72 -9.60 7.49 15.39
CA SER A 72 -9.77 6.46 14.35
C SER A 72 -9.14 6.79 12.98
N TRP A 73 -8.22 7.76 12.91
CA TRP A 73 -7.63 8.22 11.64
C TRP A 73 -6.95 7.12 10.83
N LYS A 74 -6.45 6.05 11.48
CA LYS A 74 -5.68 4.97 10.84
C LYS A 74 -6.47 4.26 9.73
N ASN A 75 -7.69 3.80 10.02
CA ASN A 75 -8.49 3.07 9.04
C ASN A 75 -8.93 3.97 7.87
N GLU A 76 -9.27 5.22 8.18
CA GLU A 76 -9.63 6.20 7.15
C GLU A 76 -8.43 6.54 6.26
N TYR A 77 -7.25 6.67 6.86
CA TYR A 77 -6.00 6.84 6.13
C TYR A 77 -5.72 5.65 5.23
N GLY A 78 -5.79 4.42 5.75
CA GLY A 78 -5.55 3.20 4.97
C GLY A 78 -6.49 3.07 3.77
N LYS A 79 -7.78 3.35 3.95
CA LYS A 79 -8.77 3.36 2.85
C LYS A 79 -8.41 4.39 1.78
N ALA A 80 -8.19 5.64 2.20
CA ALA A 80 -7.91 6.73 1.28
C ALA A 80 -6.57 6.54 0.54
N LEU A 81 -5.54 6.12 1.27
CA LEU A 81 -4.23 5.81 0.70
C LEU A 81 -4.30 4.64 -0.28
N SER A 82 -5.01 3.56 0.05
CA SER A 82 -5.15 2.42 -0.86
C SER A 82 -5.79 2.81 -2.19
N LEU A 83 -6.81 3.68 -2.16
CA LEU A 83 -7.41 4.21 -3.38
C LEU A 83 -6.44 5.07 -4.20
N ALA A 84 -5.66 5.92 -3.55
CA ALA A 84 -4.66 6.76 -4.22
C ALA A 84 -3.54 5.91 -4.86
N VAL A 85 -3.02 4.93 -4.11
CA VAL A 85 -2.01 3.98 -4.56
C VAL A 85 -2.52 3.14 -5.73
N GLY A 86 -3.75 2.59 -5.64
CA GLY A 86 -4.38 1.83 -6.71
C GLY A 86 -4.44 2.60 -8.02
N ARG A 87 -4.99 3.81 -7.98
CA ARG A 87 -5.05 4.69 -9.17
C ARG A 87 -3.67 4.98 -9.77
N LYS A 88 -2.67 5.19 -8.90
CA LYS A 88 -1.29 5.44 -9.35
C LYS A 88 -0.69 4.19 -10.02
N LEU A 89 -0.92 3.01 -9.44
CA LEU A 89 -0.44 1.73 -9.96
C LEU A 89 -1.05 1.40 -11.33
N GLU A 90 -2.35 1.66 -11.50
CA GLU A 90 -3.08 1.42 -12.76
C GLU A 90 -2.67 2.39 -13.88
N ARG A 91 -2.40 3.65 -13.55
CA ARG A 91 -2.09 4.68 -14.55
C ARG A 91 -0.62 4.72 -14.95
N ASP A 92 0.26 4.81 -13.96
CA ASP A 92 1.69 5.11 -14.17
C ASP A 92 2.60 3.98 -13.66
N GLY A 93 2.13 3.24 -12.66
CA GLY A 93 2.99 2.46 -11.79
C GLY A 93 3.67 3.29 -10.70
N ILE A 94 4.34 2.59 -9.78
CA ILE A 94 5.12 3.17 -8.69
C ILE A 94 6.50 2.54 -8.69
N LEU A 95 7.53 3.37 -8.88
CA LEU A 95 8.92 2.94 -8.73
C LEU A 95 9.28 2.88 -7.24
N MET A 96 9.69 1.69 -6.80
CA MET A 96 10.14 1.43 -5.43
C MET A 96 11.58 0.92 -5.44
N VAL A 97 12.35 1.32 -4.43
CA VAL A 97 13.69 0.81 -4.17
C VAL A 97 13.61 -0.01 -2.89
N ILE A 98 13.85 -1.31 -2.98
CA ILE A 98 13.68 -2.25 -1.87
C ILE A 98 14.96 -3.06 -1.74
N ASN A 99 15.65 -2.95 -0.61
CA ASN A 99 17.00 -3.54 -0.40
C ASN A 99 18.02 -3.15 -1.49
N GLY A 100 17.89 -1.97 -2.09
CA GLY A 100 18.74 -1.51 -3.18
C GLY A 100 18.29 -1.95 -4.58
N ASP A 101 17.28 -2.82 -4.68
CA ASP A 101 16.71 -3.24 -5.95
C ASP A 101 15.62 -2.27 -6.42
N GLU A 102 15.79 -1.70 -7.61
CA GLU A 102 14.76 -0.90 -8.26
C GLU A 102 13.73 -1.78 -8.97
N ALA A 103 12.46 -1.64 -8.59
CA ALA A 103 11.35 -2.32 -9.21
C ALA A 103 10.15 -1.40 -9.44
N LEU A 104 9.53 -1.55 -10.61
CA LEU A 104 8.34 -0.82 -11.01
C LEU A 104 7.11 -1.69 -10.71
N PHE A 105 6.34 -1.28 -9.71
CA PHE A 105 5.07 -1.90 -9.33
C PHE A 105 3.97 -1.33 -10.21
N GLN A 106 3.15 -2.18 -10.82
CA GLN A 106 2.07 -1.76 -11.73
C GLN A 106 0.83 -2.64 -11.51
N CYS A 107 -0.34 -2.09 -11.84
CA CYS A 107 -1.59 -2.84 -11.85
C CYS A 107 -2.20 -2.71 -13.26
N PRO A 108 -2.77 -3.77 -13.84
CA PRO A 108 -3.61 -3.61 -15.02
C PRO A 108 -4.83 -2.74 -14.69
N GLU A 109 -5.28 -1.96 -15.66
CA GLU A 109 -6.40 -1.03 -15.49
C GLU A 109 -7.68 -1.77 -15.03
N GLY A 110 -8.27 -1.32 -13.92
CA GLY A 110 -9.52 -1.85 -13.38
C GLY A 110 -9.36 -3.12 -12.56
N GLU A 111 -8.13 -3.61 -12.34
CA GLU A 111 -7.87 -4.83 -11.58
C GLU A 111 -7.50 -4.55 -10.11
N PHE A 112 -7.26 -3.29 -9.72
CA PHE A 112 -6.87 -3.00 -8.33
C PHE A 112 -8.05 -3.13 -7.36
N VAL A 113 -7.85 -3.91 -6.30
CA VAL A 113 -8.81 -4.07 -5.20
C VAL A 113 -8.41 -3.16 -4.03
N PRO A 114 -9.25 -2.20 -3.63
CA PRO A 114 -8.95 -1.33 -2.51
C PRO A 114 -8.98 -2.04 -1.16
N TRP A 115 -8.12 -1.60 -0.24
CA TRP A 115 -8.15 -1.97 1.17
C TRP A 115 -9.17 -1.11 1.96
N PRO A 116 -9.84 -1.68 2.99
CA PRO A 116 -9.88 -3.10 3.30
C PRO A 116 -10.69 -3.83 2.24
N ARG A 117 -10.42 -5.13 2.06
CA ARG A 117 -11.28 -5.98 1.23
C ARG A 117 -12.72 -5.77 1.69
N ARG A 118 -13.64 -5.61 0.73
CA ARG A 118 -15.06 -5.69 1.04
C ARG A 118 -15.30 -7.10 1.58
N THR A 119 -15.44 -7.24 2.89
CA THR A 119 -15.98 -8.46 3.45
C THR A 119 -17.41 -8.53 2.96
N GLY A 120 -17.72 -9.54 2.15
CA GLY A 120 -19.09 -9.85 1.78
C GLY A 120 -19.88 -10.25 3.01
N LYS A 121 -20.33 -9.28 3.79
CA LYS A 121 -21.54 -9.38 4.58
C LYS A 121 -22.57 -8.50 3.89
N ASN A 122 -23.19 -9.07 2.86
CA ASN A 122 -24.55 -8.70 2.53
C ASN A 122 -25.42 -9.27 3.66
N GLU A 123 -25.78 -8.43 4.62
CA GLU A 123 -27.03 -8.55 5.38
C GLU A 123 -27.63 -7.14 5.50
#